data_AF-A0A0B4FFM2-F1
#
_entry.id   AF-A0A0B4FFM2-F1
#
_cell.length_a   1.000
_cell.length_b   1.000
_cell.length_c   1.000
_cell.angle_alpha   90.00
_cell.angle_beta   90.00
_cell.angle_gamma   90.00
#
_symmetry.space_group_name_H-M   'P 1'
#
loop_
_entity.id
_entity.type
_entity.pdbx_description
1 polymer ?
#
loop_
_entity_poly.entity_id
_entity_poly.type
_entity_poly.pdbx_seq_one_letter_code
_entity_poly.pdbx_strand_id
1 'polypeptide(L)'
;MGSTNGSSQVLGEYMHPVVDQNSERGDPWLRNYGAPPPVGDLVPRTSPLIDIRPLLSEPGYTAVGHLKSHGFGVVKHRSASLESCYTSKGEMDEEAVASMYYPEIKELVAKTLGAKYVHVTHSVFRRGARAPEPFKMPTGLKPLPANDGKHGDKGASTEKSKAKQGKPADYWTCRPRMSTSTPARVPHLDFTPLSARRTLRFHSQEIYKTALERGIIAAEDTICQDHPFRPSDKESDALIARQYNHTESGRLGPRYAAYSIWRPLKKVARDPLTFSPRKETLASAEDDTVHWQYENRVPGPSELGGDWLKEFAMLGVKAKEPPPEQSPRHASTGSEWYYVSAQETDEVLFVQLFDSASLGEDSQHAGAPWHASPEIGAAAGDEPRQSIDVRVLVLW
;
A
#
# COMPACT_ATOMS: atom_id res chain seq x y z
N MET A 1 35.56 -6.30 34.72
CA MET A 1 35.06 -5.24 33.82
C MET A 1 34.43 -5.94 32.62
N GLY A 2 33.11 -6.17 32.68
CA GLY A 2 32.39 -6.88 31.63
C GLY A 2 32.07 -5.92 30.49
N SER A 3 32.51 -6.28 29.29
CA SER A 3 32.16 -5.57 28.06
C SER A 3 30.69 -5.85 27.74
N THR A 4 29.83 -4.87 27.99
CA THR A 4 28.46 -4.84 27.46
C THR A 4 28.55 -4.46 25.99
N ASN A 5 28.45 -5.45 25.09
CA ASN A 5 28.15 -5.22 23.68
C ASN A 5 26.72 -4.70 23.58
N GLY A 6 26.53 -3.40 23.82
CA GLY A 6 25.26 -2.71 23.61
C GLY A 6 25.04 -2.49 22.12
N SER A 7 24.21 -3.32 21.49
CA SER A 7 23.57 -2.93 20.24
C SER A 7 22.72 -1.68 20.54
N SER A 8 23.13 -0.53 20.00
CA SER A 8 22.31 0.69 20.05
C SER A 8 21.00 0.42 19.31
N GLN A 9 19.86 0.63 19.98
CA GLN A 9 18.53 0.50 19.38
C GLN A 9 18.41 1.42 18.16
N VAL A 10 18.02 0.85 17.01
CA VAL A 10 17.81 1.65 15.79
C VAL A 10 16.51 2.43 15.95
N LEU A 11 16.56 3.71 15.62
CA LEU A 11 15.41 4.61 15.65
C LEU A 11 15.01 4.96 14.22
N GLY A 12 13.71 4.92 13.94
CA GLY A 12 13.13 5.36 12.67
C GLY A 12 12.42 6.70 12.86
N GLU A 13 12.80 7.71 12.10
CA GLU A 13 12.11 9.00 12.02
C GLU A 13 11.08 8.99 10.87
N TYR A 14 9.82 9.17 11.23
CA TYR A 14 8.65 9.21 10.35
C TYR A 14 8.16 10.64 10.18
N MET A 15 7.56 10.94 9.04
CA MET A 15 6.89 12.22 8.83
C MET A 15 5.39 12.06 9.06
N HIS A 16 4.82 12.80 10.02
CA HIS A 16 3.40 12.76 10.31
C HIS A 16 2.73 14.06 9.87
N PRO A 17 1.60 14.02 9.13
CA PRO A 17 0.80 15.21 8.91
C PRO A 17 0.16 15.65 10.23
N VAL A 18 0.24 16.95 10.51
CA VAL A 18 -0.57 17.56 11.57
C VAL A 18 -2.00 17.64 11.06
N VAL A 19 -2.89 16.94 11.77
CA VAL A 19 -4.33 16.86 11.44
C VAL A 19 -5.10 17.41 12.62
N ASP A 20 -5.60 18.63 12.44
CA ASP A 20 -6.40 19.37 13.42
C ASP A 20 -7.84 19.56 12.92
N GLN A 21 -8.63 20.30 13.70
CA GLN A 21 -10.01 20.64 13.36
C GLN A 21 -10.18 21.47 12.07
N ASN A 22 -9.11 22.11 11.58
CA ASN A 22 -9.12 22.92 10.35
C ASN A 22 -8.68 22.12 9.12
N SER A 23 -8.28 20.86 9.31
CA SER A 23 -7.73 20.02 8.25
C SER A 23 -8.84 19.52 7.32
N GLU A 24 -8.85 20.03 6.09
CA GLU A 24 -9.82 19.68 5.06
C GLU A 24 -9.28 18.63 4.09
N ARG A 25 -10.15 17.74 3.61
CA ARG A 25 -9.79 16.73 2.59
C ARG A 25 -9.95 17.24 1.17
N GLY A 26 -10.70 18.34 1.00
CA GLY A 26 -11.14 18.85 -0.29
C GLY A 26 -11.95 17.82 -1.11
N ASP A 27 -12.40 18.24 -2.29
CA ASP A 27 -13.08 17.36 -3.22
C ASP A 27 -12.06 16.47 -3.96
N PRO A 28 -12.11 15.13 -3.83
CA PRO A 28 -11.22 14.22 -4.57
C PRO A 28 -11.39 14.31 -6.10
N TRP A 29 -12.55 14.73 -6.61
CA TRP A 29 -12.81 14.83 -8.06
C TRP A 29 -12.09 16.01 -8.72
N LEU A 30 -11.75 17.03 -7.93
CA LEU A 30 -10.99 18.20 -8.40
C LEU A 30 -9.47 17.96 -8.35
N ARG A 31 -9.01 16.86 -7.73
CA ARG A 31 -7.59 16.52 -7.61
C ARG A 31 -7.09 15.65 -8.77
N ASN A 32 -5.77 15.66 -8.96
CA ASN A 32 -5.08 14.71 -9.85
C ASN A 32 -5.34 13.26 -9.42
N TYR A 33 -5.26 12.32 -10.36
CA TYR A 33 -5.42 10.90 -10.03
C TYR A 33 -4.39 10.44 -9.01
N GLY A 34 -4.88 9.81 -7.93
CA GLY A 34 -4.04 9.30 -6.85
C GLY A 34 -3.31 10.39 -6.03
N ALA A 35 -3.60 11.68 -6.24
CA ALA A 35 -3.02 12.74 -5.42
C ALA A 35 -3.73 12.78 -4.06
N PRO A 36 -3.01 12.69 -2.93
CA PRO A 36 -3.61 12.88 -1.61
C PRO A 36 -4.19 14.30 -1.45
N PRO A 37 -5.05 14.53 -0.44
CA PRO A 37 -5.49 15.86 -0.09
C PRO A 37 -4.30 16.75 0.29
N PRO A 38 -4.44 18.09 0.21
CA PRO A 38 -3.52 18.99 0.88
C PRO A 38 -3.41 18.60 2.35
N VAL A 39 -2.20 18.33 2.82
CA VAL A 39 -1.94 17.99 4.21
C VAL A 39 -1.33 19.19 4.91
N GLY A 40 -1.57 19.33 6.21
CA GLY A 40 -0.92 20.35 7.03
C GLY A 40 0.60 20.15 7.11
N ASP A 41 1.23 20.81 8.08
CA ASP A 41 2.67 20.64 8.30
C ASP A 41 3.02 19.16 8.51
N LEU A 42 4.11 18.72 7.88
CA LEU A 42 4.69 17.40 8.15
C LEU A 42 5.72 17.56 9.27
N VAL A 43 5.51 16.88 10.38
CA VAL A 43 6.41 16.93 11.55
C VAL A 43 7.09 15.58 11.77
N PRO A 44 8.37 15.55 12.16
CA PRO A 44 9.07 14.32 12.45
C PRO A 44 8.58 13.72 13.79
N ARG A 45 8.46 12.38 13.82
CA ARG A 45 8.29 11.57 15.04
C ARG A 45 9.19 10.36 14.96
N THR A 46 9.86 10.06 16.06
CA THR A 46 10.86 8.99 16.10
C THR A 46 10.36 7.84 16.95
N SER A 47 10.44 6.63 16.40
CA SER A 47 10.07 5.40 17.10
C SER A 47 11.21 4.39 17.08
N PRO A 48 11.39 3.60 18.14
CA PRO A 48 12.32 2.49 18.11
C PRO A 48 11.87 1.42 17.11
N LEU A 49 12.84 0.84 16.39
CA LEU A 49 12.59 -0.24 15.43
C LEU A 49 12.98 -1.60 16.01
N ILE A 50 12.10 -2.57 15.81
CA ILE A 50 12.27 -3.98 16.16
C ILE A 50 12.74 -4.73 14.92
N ASP A 51 13.97 -5.22 14.94
CA ASP A 51 14.52 -6.03 13.85
C ASP A 51 14.01 -7.48 13.95
N ILE A 52 13.27 -7.94 12.93
CA ILE A 52 12.76 -9.32 12.88
C ILE A 52 13.77 -10.32 12.33
N ARG A 53 14.99 -9.90 11.98
CA ARG A 53 16.07 -10.78 11.49
C ARG A 53 16.29 -12.02 12.38
N PRO A 54 16.30 -11.94 13.72
CA PRO A 54 16.41 -13.13 14.58
C PRO A 54 15.24 -14.09 14.37
N LEU A 55 14.01 -13.57 14.31
CA LEU A 55 12.79 -14.35 14.08
C LEU A 55 12.82 -15.10 12.74
N LEU A 56 13.35 -14.49 11.68
CA LEU A 56 13.48 -15.13 10.36
C LEU A 56 14.41 -16.36 10.36
N SER A 57 15.28 -16.46 11.36
CA SER A 57 16.22 -17.59 11.50
C SER A 57 15.66 -18.71 12.38
N GLU A 58 14.49 -18.52 13.00
CA GLU A 58 13.87 -19.52 13.84
C GLU A 58 13.24 -20.65 13.01
N PRO A 59 13.40 -21.93 13.39
CA PRO A 59 12.82 -23.05 12.65
C PRO A 59 11.28 -23.02 12.55
N GLY A 60 10.60 -22.35 13.48
CA GLY A 60 9.15 -22.23 13.52
C GLY A 60 8.58 -21.08 12.67
N TYR A 61 9.44 -20.26 12.06
CA TYR A 61 8.98 -19.12 11.28
C TYR A 61 8.21 -19.57 10.03
N THR A 62 7.03 -18.99 9.83
CA THR A 62 6.29 -19.12 8.57
C THR A 62 5.80 -17.76 8.11
N ALA A 63 6.01 -17.46 6.82
CA ALA A 63 5.56 -16.19 6.25
C ALA A 63 4.04 -16.00 6.41
N VAL A 64 3.25 -17.06 6.23
CA VAL A 64 1.78 -17.04 6.39
C VAL A 64 1.38 -16.85 7.86
N GLY A 65 2.09 -17.47 8.81
CA GLY A 65 1.82 -17.27 10.24
C GLY A 65 2.13 -15.83 10.68
N HIS A 66 3.23 -15.26 10.18
CA HIS A 66 3.58 -13.87 10.45
C HIS A 66 2.62 -12.89 9.77
N LEU A 67 2.20 -13.18 8.53
CA LEU A 67 1.13 -12.43 7.85
C LEU A 67 -0.16 -12.43 8.67
N LYS A 68 -0.58 -13.59 9.18
CA LYS A 68 -1.81 -13.69 9.99
C LYS A 68 -1.73 -12.88 11.29
N SER A 69 -0.57 -12.83 11.94
CA SER A 69 -0.39 -12.21 13.26
C SER A 69 0.01 -10.72 13.21
N HIS A 70 0.78 -10.32 12.20
CA HIS A 70 1.38 -8.98 12.09
C HIS A 70 0.97 -8.24 10.81
N GLY A 71 0.33 -8.93 9.86
CA GLY A 71 -0.08 -8.36 8.58
C GLY A 71 1.06 -8.21 7.57
N PHE A 72 2.24 -8.77 7.84
CA PHE A 72 3.33 -8.90 6.88
C PHE A 72 4.15 -10.17 7.12
N GLY A 73 4.91 -10.63 6.12
CA GLY A 73 5.79 -11.79 6.23
C GLY A 73 6.89 -11.77 5.17
N VAL A 74 7.95 -12.54 5.39
CA VAL A 74 9.12 -12.61 4.50
C VAL A 74 9.16 -14.00 3.87
N VAL A 75 9.23 -14.02 2.54
CA VAL A 75 9.37 -15.24 1.74
C VAL A 75 10.73 -15.21 1.06
N LYS A 76 11.52 -16.27 1.25
CA LYS A 76 12.75 -16.48 0.50
C LYS A 76 12.41 -16.89 -0.92
N HIS A 77 12.71 -16.02 -1.89
CA HIS A 77 12.45 -16.28 -3.30
C HIS A 77 13.45 -15.53 -4.19
N ARG A 78 14.22 -16.27 -4.98
CA ARG A 78 15.12 -15.70 -6.00
C ARG A 78 14.36 -15.61 -7.33
N SER A 79 14.29 -14.40 -7.89
CA SER A 79 13.63 -14.20 -9.19
C SER A 79 14.50 -14.72 -10.33
N ALA A 80 13.86 -15.38 -11.30
CA ALA A 80 14.47 -15.79 -12.55
C ALA A 80 14.25 -14.76 -13.67
N SER A 81 13.19 -13.95 -13.58
CA SER A 81 12.81 -13.00 -14.64
C SER A 81 13.31 -11.57 -14.44
N LEU A 82 13.68 -11.19 -13.21
CA LEU A 82 13.94 -9.79 -12.86
C LEU A 82 15.11 -9.17 -13.64
N GLU A 83 16.18 -9.92 -13.87
CA GLU A 83 17.35 -9.43 -14.62
C GLU A 83 16.96 -9.03 -16.06
N SER A 84 16.10 -9.82 -16.70
CA SER A 84 15.59 -9.54 -18.04
C SER A 84 14.64 -8.35 -18.11
N CYS A 85 14.22 -7.81 -16.97
CA CYS A 85 13.36 -6.62 -16.92
C CYS A 85 14.13 -5.31 -17.00
N TYR A 86 15.46 -5.34 -16.94
CA TYR A 86 16.29 -4.15 -17.10
C TYR A 86 16.60 -3.89 -18.57
N THR A 87 16.43 -2.63 -18.97
CA THR A 87 16.97 -2.10 -20.23
C THR A 87 18.49 -2.07 -20.19
N SER A 88 19.13 -1.90 -21.35
CA SER A 88 20.59 -1.71 -21.46
C SER A 88 21.14 -0.50 -20.68
N LYS A 89 20.26 0.42 -20.23
CA LYS A 89 20.60 1.58 -19.40
C LYS A 89 20.38 1.34 -17.90
N GLY A 90 19.97 0.14 -17.49
CA GLY A 90 19.66 -0.21 -16.11
C GLY A 90 18.34 0.38 -15.59
N GLU A 91 17.45 0.81 -16.49
CA GLU A 91 16.08 1.22 -16.17
C GLU A 91 15.14 0.02 -16.26
N MET A 92 14.14 -0.07 -15.39
CA MET A 92 13.10 -1.12 -15.47
C MET A 92 12.18 -0.88 -16.67
N ASP A 93 12.01 -1.88 -17.51
CA ASP A 93 11.09 -1.87 -18.65
C ASP A 93 9.69 -2.33 -18.23
N GLU A 94 8.69 -1.48 -18.43
CA GLU A 94 7.30 -1.75 -18.00
C GLU A 94 6.71 -2.99 -18.69
N GLU A 95 7.00 -3.21 -19.97
CA GLU A 95 6.47 -4.36 -20.71
C GLU A 95 7.13 -5.66 -20.29
N ALA A 96 8.44 -5.63 -20.08
CA ALA A 96 9.22 -6.76 -19.57
C ALA A 96 8.75 -7.17 -18.18
N VAL A 97 8.53 -6.18 -17.29
CA VAL A 97 7.93 -6.42 -15.97
C VAL A 97 6.55 -7.06 -16.09
N ALA A 98 5.70 -6.52 -16.96
CA ALA A 98 4.34 -7.02 -17.13
C ALA A 98 4.29 -8.44 -17.73
N SER A 99 5.15 -8.75 -18.68
CA SER A 99 5.16 -10.01 -19.42
C SER A 99 5.98 -11.11 -18.76
N MET A 100 6.99 -10.78 -17.95
CA MET A 100 7.89 -11.78 -17.36
C MET A 100 7.83 -11.81 -15.83
N TYR A 101 7.86 -10.65 -15.16
CA TYR A 101 7.91 -10.60 -13.69
C TYR A 101 6.54 -10.75 -13.02
N TYR A 102 5.48 -10.16 -13.57
CA TYR A 102 4.13 -10.34 -13.02
C TYR A 102 3.66 -11.81 -13.00
N PRO A 103 3.88 -12.63 -14.05
CA PRO A 103 3.61 -14.07 -13.98
C PRO A 103 4.37 -14.77 -12.85
N GLU A 104 5.68 -14.52 -12.70
CA GLU A 104 6.48 -15.09 -11.62
C GLU A 104 5.91 -14.72 -10.23
N ILE A 105 5.49 -13.46 -10.05
CA ILE A 105 4.86 -13.02 -8.80
C ILE A 105 3.49 -13.66 -8.58
N LYS A 106 2.66 -13.82 -9.62
CA LYS A 106 1.37 -14.52 -9.49
C LYS A 106 1.58 -15.95 -9.01
N GLU A 107 2.55 -16.67 -9.56
CA GLU A 107 2.89 -18.04 -9.15
C GLU A 107 3.41 -18.09 -7.70
N LEU A 108 4.32 -17.17 -7.33
CA LEU A 108 4.83 -17.07 -5.97
C LEU A 108 3.70 -16.83 -4.96
N VAL A 109 2.78 -15.90 -5.27
CA VAL A 109 1.63 -15.57 -4.42
C VAL A 109 0.69 -16.76 -4.30
N ALA A 110 0.35 -17.40 -5.42
CA ALA A 110 -0.52 -18.58 -5.42
C ALA A 110 0.07 -19.72 -4.58
N LYS A 111 1.37 -20.01 -4.75
CA LYS A 111 2.08 -21.04 -3.98
C LYS A 111 2.15 -20.72 -2.49
N THR A 112 2.41 -19.46 -2.13
CA THR A 112 2.60 -19.05 -0.73
C THR A 112 1.28 -18.98 0.02
N LEU A 113 0.24 -18.43 -0.61
CA LEU A 113 -1.03 -18.12 0.06
C LEU A 113 -2.13 -19.15 -0.22
N GLY A 114 -1.88 -20.14 -1.09
CA GLY A 114 -2.89 -21.10 -1.55
C GLY A 114 -4.01 -20.46 -2.36
N ALA A 115 -3.72 -19.31 -2.99
CA ALA A 115 -4.72 -18.56 -3.75
C ALA A 115 -5.01 -19.20 -5.11
N LYS A 116 -6.25 -19.04 -5.59
CA LYS A 116 -6.66 -19.53 -6.91
C LYS A 116 -6.58 -18.47 -7.99
N TYR A 117 -6.84 -17.21 -7.62
CA TYR A 117 -6.81 -16.09 -8.54
C TYR A 117 -5.93 -14.99 -7.97
N VAL A 118 -4.98 -14.54 -8.79
CA VAL A 118 -4.06 -13.45 -8.45
C VAL A 118 -4.08 -12.43 -9.59
N HIS A 119 -4.68 -11.28 -9.33
CA HIS A 119 -4.74 -10.17 -10.26
C HIS A 119 -3.72 -9.11 -9.85
N VAL A 120 -2.83 -8.74 -10.76
CA VAL A 120 -1.93 -7.60 -10.54
C VAL A 120 -2.73 -6.34 -10.83
N THR A 121 -2.74 -5.38 -9.90
CA THR A 121 -3.45 -4.11 -10.06
C THR A 121 -2.51 -3.03 -10.63
N HIS A 122 -1.29 -2.98 -10.10
CA HIS A 122 -0.22 -2.09 -10.54
C HIS A 122 1.09 -2.48 -9.85
N SER A 123 2.19 -1.83 -10.22
CA SER A 123 3.43 -1.87 -9.49
C SER A 123 4.04 -0.49 -9.29
N VAL A 124 4.93 -0.40 -8.30
CA VAL A 124 5.70 0.81 -8.01
C VAL A 124 7.17 0.43 -7.95
N PHE A 125 7.96 0.99 -8.85
CA PHE A 125 9.41 1.00 -8.74
C PHE A 125 9.83 2.14 -7.81
N ARG A 126 10.51 1.79 -6.72
CA ARG A 126 10.97 2.77 -5.72
C ARG A 126 12.44 3.07 -5.92
N ARG A 127 12.77 4.35 -6.06
CA ARG A 127 14.15 4.86 -6.08
C ARG A 127 14.18 6.28 -5.52
N GLY A 128 15.15 6.57 -4.66
CA GLY A 128 15.41 7.90 -4.09
C GLY A 128 16.64 8.58 -4.68
N ALA A 129 16.94 9.78 -4.18
CA ALA A 129 18.22 10.47 -4.36
C ALA A 129 19.24 10.05 -3.28
N ARG A 130 20.50 10.50 -3.40
CA ARG A 130 21.47 10.37 -2.29
C ARG A 130 21.03 11.25 -1.11
N ALA A 131 21.32 10.83 0.11
CA ALA A 131 21.00 11.59 1.31
C ALA A 131 21.83 12.89 1.38
N PRO A 132 21.28 13.98 1.97
CA PRO A 132 19.93 14.10 2.50
C PRO A 132 18.89 14.32 1.39
N GLU A 133 17.75 13.62 1.46
CA GLU A 133 16.64 13.77 0.52
C GLU A 133 15.41 14.33 1.25
N PRO A 134 14.98 15.59 0.98
CA PRO A 134 13.78 16.13 1.61
C PRO A 134 12.55 15.38 1.10
N PHE A 135 11.69 14.94 2.03
CA PHE A 135 10.46 14.28 1.67
C PHE A 135 9.45 15.26 1.06
N LYS A 136 8.80 14.84 -0.03
CA LYS A 136 7.72 15.57 -0.68
C LYS A 136 6.52 14.66 -0.87
N MET A 137 5.33 15.19 -0.60
CA MET A 137 4.09 14.48 -0.84
C MET A 137 3.90 14.19 -2.34
N PRO A 138 3.33 13.03 -2.71
CA PRO A 138 2.99 12.75 -4.10
C PRO A 138 1.99 13.78 -4.65
N THR A 139 2.17 14.20 -5.90
CA THR A 139 1.28 15.17 -6.58
C THR A 139 0.24 14.51 -7.50
N GLY A 140 0.28 13.17 -7.59
CA GLY A 140 -0.58 12.36 -8.47
C GLY A 140 -0.31 12.54 -9.97
N LEU A 141 -1.16 11.92 -10.78
CA LEU A 141 -1.10 11.99 -12.23
C LEU A 141 -2.16 12.96 -12.76
N LYS A 142 -1.78 13.82 -13.69
CA LYS A 142 -2.74 14.71 -14.35
C LYS A 142 -3.81 13.89 -15.08
N PRO A 143 -5.11 14.20 -14.92
CA PRO A 143 -6.15 13.59 -15.71
C PRO A 143 -5.90 13.80 -17.21
N LEU A 144 -6.31 12.84 -18.04
CA LEU A 144 -6.32 13.08 -19.48
C LEU A 144 -7.34 14.19 -19.77
N PRO A 145 -7.04 15.11 -20.70
CA PRO A 145 -8.06 16.04 -21.16
C PRO A 145 -9.23 15.24 -21.71
N ALA A 146 -10.46 15.63 -21.35
CA ALA A 146 -11.65 15.10 -21.97
C ALA A 146 -11.50 15.29 -23.49
N ASN A 147 -11.75 14.23 -24.25
CA ASN A 147 -11.70 14.29 -25.69
C ASN A 147 -12.96 15.05 -26.16
N ASP A 148 -12.95 16.37 -26.02
CA ASP A 148 -13.98 17.23 -26.57
C ASP A 148 -13.93 17.01 -28.09
N GLY A 149 -14.93 16.35 -28.64
CA GLY A 149 -15.05 15.98 -30.06
C GLY A 149 -15.17 17.15 -31.03
N LYS A 150 -14.38 18.21 -30.86
CA LYS A 150 -14.22 19.28 -31.84
C LYS A 150 -13.04 18.95 -32.74
N HIS A 151 -13.36 18.37 -33.91
CA HIS A 151 -12.53 18.48 -35.09
C HIS A 151 -12.33 19.97 -35.42
N GLY A 152 -11.26 20.55 -34.89
CA GLY A 152 -10.76 21.86 -35.29
C GLY A 152 -9.77 21.69 -36.43
N ASP A 153 -10.23 21.95 -37.64
CA ASP A 153 -9.42 22.06 -38.85
C ASP A 153 -8.40 23.22 -38.69
N LYS A 154 -7.10 22.92 -38.63
CA LYS A 154 -6.02 23.91 -38.81
C LYS A 154 -4.77 23.26 -39.45
N GLY A 155 -4.68 23.44 -40.76
CA GLY A 155 -3.60 24.15 -41.45
C GLY A 155 -2.15 23.91 -41.01
N ALA A 156 -1.34 23.45 -41.98
CA ALA A 156 0.08 23.19 -41.91
C ALA A 156 0.96 24.38 -41.43
N SER A 157 1.98 24.09 -40.60
CA SER A 157 3.42 24.12 -40.98
C SER A 157 4.35 24.00 -39.75
N THR A 158 5.42 23.20 -39.93
CA THR A 158 6.76 23.23 -39.27
C THR A 158 6.82 23.36 -37.73
N GLU A 159 7.40 22.48 -36.93
CA GLU A 159 8.75 21.89 -37.00
C GLU A 159 8.89 20.74 -35.97
N LYS A 160 9.84 19.83 -36.21
CA LYS A 160 10.03 18.56 -35.49
C LYS A 160 10.40 18.76 -34.01
N SER A 161 9.42 18.64 -33.11
CA SER A 161 9.67 18.04 -31.79
C SER A 161 9.23 16.58 -31.85
N LYS A 162 10.06 15.65 -31.36
CA LYS A 162 9.62 14.28 -31.08
C LYS A 162 8.60 14.36 -29.95
N ALA A 163 7.36 14.70 -30.28
CA ALA A 163 6.23 14.60 -29.39
C ALA A 163 6.17 13.14 -28.92
N LYS A 164 6.39 12.93 -27.61
CA LYS A 164 6.01 11.67 -26.96
C LYS A 164 4.57 11.41 -27.38
N GLN A 165 4.32 10.39 -28.19
CA GLN A 165 2.96 10.00 -28.56
C GLN A 165 2.15 9.92 -27.26
N GLY A 166 1.06 10.67 -27.21
CA GLY A 166 0.13 10.62 -26.07
C GLY A 166 -0.30 9.17 -25.88
N LYS A 167 -0.29 8.72 -24.63
CA LYS A 167 -0.80 7.39 -24.29
C LYS A 167 -2.29 7.32 -24.69
N PRO A 168 -2.77 6.18 -25.23
CA PRO A 168 -4.16 6.05 -25.67
C PRO A 168 -5.13 6.27 -24.51
N ALA A 169 -6.39 6.60 -24.81
CA ALA A 169 -7.39 6.99 -23.80
C ALA A 169 -7.65 5.91 -22.75
N ASP A 170 -7.48 4.63 -23.13
CA ASP A 170 -7.67 3.42 -22.32
C ASP A 170 -6.37 2.93 -21.65
N TYR A 171 -5.24 3.62 -21.86
CA TYR A 171 -3.95 3.25 -21.28
C TYR A 171 -3.99 3.08 -19.75
N TRP A 172 -4.86 3.84 -19.08
CA TRP A 172 -4.99 3.83 -17.62
C TRP A 172 -5.79 2.65 -17.07
N THR A 173 -6.58 1.97 -17.91
CA THR A 173 -7.60 0.99 -17.50
C THR A 173 -7.39 -0.40 -18.11
N CYS A 174 -6.66 -0.52 -19.22
CA CYS A 174 -6.47 -1.79 -19.93
C CYS A 174 -5.37 -2.70 -19.37
N ARG A 175 -4.43 -2.18 -18.57
CA ARG A 175 -3.34 -3.00 -18.01
C ARG A 175 -2.81 -2.48 -16.67
N PRO A 176 -2.19 -3.36 -15.86
CA PRO A 176 -1.51 -2.94 -14.64
C PRO A 176 -0.31 -2.07 -14.98
N ARG A 177 -0.23 -0.89 -14.36
CA ARG A 177 0.81 0.11 -14.65
C ARG A 177 2.01 -0.05 -13.73
N MET A 178 3.19 0.34 -14.21
CA MET A 178 4.33 0.60 -13.36
C MET A 178 4.54 2.11 -13.19
N SER A 179 4.61 2.57 -11.95
CA SER A 179 4.98 3.95 -11.61
C SER A 179 6.36 3.99 -10.97
N THR A 180 7.00 5.16 -10.96
CA THR A 180 8.24 5.40 -10.22
C THR A 180 7.99 6.40 -9.11
N SER A 181 8.46 6.11 -7.90
CA SER A 181 8.25 6.97 -6.73
C SER A 181 9.42 6.86 -5.74
N THR A 182 9.60 7.86 -4.88
CA THR A 182 10.53 7.78 -3.75
C THR A 182 9.92 6.93 -2.61
N PRO A 183 10.73 6.47 -1.65
CA PRO A 183 10.22 5.87 -0.42
C PRO A 183 9.22 6.80 0.31
N ALA A 184 8.09 6.26 0.75
CA ALA A 184 7.06 7.04 1.45
C ALA A 184 7.41 7.17 2.94
N ARG A 185 7.63 8.40 3.43
CA ARG A 185 7.99 8.65 4.84
C ARG A 185 6.78 8.74 5.78
N VAL A 186 5.60 8.99 5.23
CA VAL A 186 4.35 9.09 5.98
C VAL A 186 3.79 7.69 6.20
N PRO A 187 3.57 7.25 7.45
CA PRO A 187 2.85 6.01 7.70
C PRO A 187 1.45 6.07 7.10
N HIS A 188 1.11 5.08 6.28
CA HIS A 188 -0.14 5.06 5.53
C HIS A 188 -0.74 3.66 5.40
N LEU A 189 -2.00 3.64 4.97
CA LEU A 189 -2.74 2.49 4.50
C LEU A 189 -3.11 2.71 3.04
N ASP A 190 -2.80 1.73 2.19
CA ASP A 190 -3.17 1.75 0.77
C ASP A 190 -4.62 1.34 0.53
N PHE A 191 -5.24 0.71 1.52
CA PHE A 191 -6.62 0.24 1.47
C PHE A 191 -7.28 0.42 2.85
N THR A 192 -8.51 0.92 2.84
CA THR A 192 -9.52 0.66 3.87
C THR A 192 -10.45 -0.48 3.43
N PRO A 193 -11.27 -1.07 4.33
CA PRO A 193 -12.29 -2.05 3.94
C PRO A 193 -13.17 -1.56 2.77
N LEU A 194 -13.64 -0.32 2.81
CA LEU A 194 -14.41 0.29 1.73
C LEU A 194 -13.67 0.27 0.40
N SER A 195 -12.40 0.68 0.41
CA SER A 195 -11.58 0.71 -0.81
C SER A 195 -11.35 -0.68 -1.40
N ALA A 196 -11.29 -1.73 -0.57
CA ALA A 196 -11.15 -3.10 -1.01
C ALA A 196 -12.42 -3.57 -1.75
N ARG A 197 -13.59 -3.28 -1.19
CA ARG A 197 -14.90 -3.56 -1.81
C ARG A 197 -15.10 -2.80 -3.12
N ARG A 198 -14.66 -1.54 -3.17
CA ARG A 198 -14.70 -0.72 -4.40
C ARG A 198 -13.72 -1.22 -5.46
N THR A 199 -12.55 -1.70 -5.05
CA THR A 199 -11.56 -2.29 -5.96
C THR A 199 -12.13 -3.51 -6.68
N LEU A 200 -12.85 -4.37 -5.96
CA LEU A 200 -13.55 -5.52 -6.58
C LEU A 200 -14.55 -5.10 -7.66
N ARG A 201 -15.23 -3.97 -7.47
CA ARG A 201 -16.33 -3.51 -8.35
C ARG A 201 -15.87 -2.64 -9.52
N PHE A 202 -14.82 -1.84 -9.32
CA PHE A 202 -14.52 -0.72 -10.23
C PHE A 202 -13.10 -0.73 -10.81
N HIS A 203 -12.18 -1.57 -10.30
CA HIS A 203 -10.79 -1.51 -10.75
C HIS A 203 -10.57 -2.09 -12.15
N SER A 204 -11.07 -3.30 -12.40
CA SER A 204 -10.99 -3.95 -13.71
C SER A 204 -12.12 -4.94 -13.92
N GLN A 205 -12.49 -5.17 -15.19
CA GLN A 205 -13.53 -6.15 -15.53
C GLN A 205 -13.14 -7.58 -15.11
N GLU A 206 -11.86 -7.93 -15.21
CA GLU A 206 -11.36 -9.25 -14.84
C GLU A 206 -11.60 -9.51 -13.34
N ILE A 207 -11.18 -8.56 -12.49
CA ILE A 207 -11.39 -8.64 -11.04
C ILE A 207 -12.87 -8.72 -10.70
N TYR A 208 -13.70 -7.88 -11.32
CA TYR A 208 -15.13 -7.86 -11.06
C TYR A 208 -15.80 -9.18 -11.42
N LYS A 209 -15.49 -9.74 -12.60
CA LYS A 209 -16.02 -11.04 -13.04
C LYS A 209 -15.60 -12.16 -12.11
N THR A 210 -14.32 -12.22 -11.72
CA THR A 210 -13.86 -13.22 -10.76
C THR A 210 -14.56 -13.02 -9.42
N ALA A 211 -14.70 -11.80 -8.91
CA ALA A 211 -15.40 -11.53 -7.65
C ALA A 211 -16.89 -11.96 -7.67
N LEU A 212 -17.58 -11.78 -8.80
CA LEU A 212 -18.93 -12.29 -9.03
C LEU A 212 -18.96 -13.82 -9.00
N GLU A 213 -18.11 -14.47 -9.79
CA GLU A 213 -18.05 -15.94 -9.91
C GLU A 213 -17.69 -16.62 -8.58
N ARG A 214 -16.86 -15.97 -7.75
CA ARG A 214 -16.50 -16.44 -6.41
C ARG A 214 -17.53 -16.12 -5.33
N GLY A 215 -18.63 -15.45 -5.69
CA GLY A 215 -19.71 -15.11 -4.77
C GLY A 215 -19.35 -14.03 -3.75
N ILE A 216 -18.25 -13.30 -3.95
CA ILE A 216 -17.82 -12.22 -3.03
C ILE A 216 -18.79 -11.05 -3.14
N ILE A 217 -19.12 -10.64 -4.37
CA ILE A 217 -20.08 -9.55 -4.62
C ILE A 217 -21.45 -9.93 -4.04
N ALA A 218 -21.93 -11.16 -4.30
CA ALA A 218 -23.19 -11.65 -3.76
C ALA A 218 -23.23 -11.63 -2.23
N ALA A 219 -22.14 -12.05 -1.56
CA ALA A 219 -22.06 -12.04 -0.10
C ALA A 219 -22.20 -10.61 0.48
N GLU A 220 -21.52 -9.63 -0.11
CA GLU A 220 -21.62 -8.23 0.34
C GLU A 220 -22.98 -7.61 0.01
N ASP A 221 -23.52 -7.89 -1.18
CA ASP A 221 -24.81 -7.37 -1.63
C ASP A 221 -25.95 -7.95 -0.78
N THR A 222 -25.90 -9.23 -0.39
CA THR A 222 -26.86 -9.84 0.54
C THR A 222 -26.83 -9.18 1.92
N ILE A 223 -25.66 -8.84 2.46
CA ILE A 223 -25.55 -8.14 3.75
C ILE A 223 -26.25 -6.77 3.70
N CYS A 224 -26.18 -6.07 2.56
CA CYS A 224 -26.77 -4.75 2.41
C CYS A 224 -28.18 -4.74 1.79
N GLN A 225 -28.77 -5.89 1.45
CA GLN A 225 -29.99 -5.97 0.62
C GLN A 225 -31.19 -5.20 1.19
N ASP A 226 -31.33 -5.16 2.52
CA ASP A 226 -32.45 -4.57 3.24
C ASP A 226 -32.11 -3.14 3.76
N HIS A 227 -31.03 -2.55 3.27
CA HIS A 227 -30.52 -1.25 3.70
C HIS A 227 -30.57 -0.20 2.56
N PRO A 228 -30.68 1.10 2.89
CA PRO A 228 -30.79 2.17 1.88
C PRO A 228 -29.45 2.51 1.19
N PHE A 229 -28.36 1.83 1.57
CA PHE A 229 -27.01 2.03 1.05
C PHE A 229 -26.51 0.76 0.38
N ARG A 230 -25.57 0.91 -0.56
CA ARG A 230 -24.92 -0.20 -1.26
C ARG A 230 -23.65 -0.62 -0.52
N PRO A 231 -23.11 -1.82 -0.79
CA PRO A 231 -21.82 -2.22 -0.23
C PRO A 231 -20.64 -1.32 -0.61
N SER A 232 -20.75 -0.53 -1.67
CA SER A 232 -19.73 0.44 -2.10
C SER A 232 -19.81 1.78 -1.37
N ASP A 233 -20.80 1.97 -0.48
CA ASP A 233 -21.05 3.22 0.23
C ASP A 233 -20.45 3.14 1.65
N LYS A 234 -20.05 4.28 2.24
CA LYS A 234 -19.32 4.33 3.52
C LYS A 234 -20.14 3.76 4.67
N GLU A 235 -21.44 4.00 4.63
CA GLU A 235 -22.46 3.58 5.58
C GLU A 235 -22.49 2.05 5.76
N SER A 236 -22.03 1.29 4.77
CA SER A 236 -21.98 -0.17 4.82
C SER A 236 -20.82 -0.75 5.65
N ASP A 237 -19.78 0.03 5.96
CA ASP A 237 -18.54 -0.49 6.56
C ASP A 237 -18.78 -1.23 7.87
N ALA A 238 -19.50 -0.60 8.80
CA ALA A 238 -19.75 -1.19 10.12
C ALA A 238 -20.62 -2.45 10.03
N LEU A 239 -21.59 -2.47 9.10
CA LEU A 239 -22.48 -3.61 8.91
C LEU A 239 -21.72 -4.80 8.31
N ILE A 240 -20.97 -4.56 7.23
CA ILE A 240 -20.19 -5.60 6.56
C ILE A 240 -19.10 -6.13 7.49
N ALA A 241 -18.39 -5.26 8.21
CA ALA A 241 -17.36 -5.70 9.15
C ALA A 241 -17.92 -6.69 10.20
N ARG A 242 -19.16 -6.52 10.65
CA ARG A 242 -19.80 -7.41 11.63
C ARG A 242 -20.32 -8.71 11.03
N GLN A 243 -20.83 -8.68 9.79
CA GLN A 243 -21.58 -9.80 9.22
C GLN A 243 -20.82 -10.63 8.18
N TYR A 244 -19.73 -10.10 7.62
CA TYR A 244 -19.01 -10.75 6.52
C TYR A 244 -18.42 -12.11 6.91
N ASN A 245 -17.81 -12.18 8.08
CA ASN A 245 -17.35 -13.41 8.68
C ASN A 245 -18.39 -13.86 9.71
N HIS A 246 -18.85 -15.11 9.61
CA HIS A 246 -19.86 -15.65 10.50
C HIS A 246 -19.23 -16.01 11.85
N THR A 247 -19.02 -14.99 12.68
CA THR A 247 -18.28 -15.03 13.95
C THR A 247 -18.71 -16.17 14.86
N GLU A 248 -20.02 -16.40 15.02
CA GLU A 248 -20.58 -17.49 15.84
C GLU A 248 -20.12 -18.89 15.41
N SER A 249 -19.94 -19.09 14.10
CA SER A 249 -19.51 -20.37 13.53
C SER A 249 -18.00 -20.44 13.27
N GLY A 250 -17.28 -19.32 13.43
CA GLY A 250 -15.88 -19.18 13.03
C GLY A 250 -15.64 -19.28 11.50
N ARG A 251 -16.71 -19.34 10.69
CA ARG A 251 -16.62 -19.51 9.24
C ARG A 251 -16.38 -18.16 8.56
N LEU A 252 -15.30 -18.06 7.80
CA LEU A 252 -15.01 -16.90 6.97
C LEU A 252 -16.01 -16.80 5.80
N GLY A 253 -16.29 -15.57 5.37
CA GLY A 253 -16.95 -15.32 4.08
C GLY A 253 -16.05 -15.71 2.89
N PRO A 254 -16.55 -15.60 1.64
CA PRO A 254 -15.73 -15.80 0.44
C PRO A 254 -14.46 -14.93 0.49
N ARG A 255 -13.30 -15.55 0.69
CA ARG A 255 -12.10 -14.78 1.06
C ARG A 255 -11.52 -14.02 -0.12
N TYR A 256 -11.11 -12.78 0.13
CA TYR A 256 -10.28 -11.99 -0.78
C TYR A 256 -9.37 -11.07 0.02
N ALA A 257 -8.24 -10.70 -0.58
CA ALA A 257 -7.22 -9.89 0.08
C ALA A 257 -6.44 -9.07 -0.96
N ALA A 258 -5.85 -7.97 -0.52
CA ALA A 258 -4.91 -7.18 -1.30
C ALA A 258 -3.53 -7.24 -0.63
N TYR A 259 -2.48 -7.45 -1.41
CA TYR A 259 -1.10 -7.49 -0.91
C TYR A 259 -0.16 -6.59 -1.72
N SER A 260 0.88 -6.09 -1.06
CA SER A 260 2.11 -5.63 -1.70
C SER A 260 3.12 -6.77 -1.67
N ILE A 261 3.59 -7.19 -2.85
CA ILE A 261 4.71 -8.11 -2.96
C ILE A 261 5.94 -7.28 -3.25
N TRP A 262 6.69 -7.03 -2.18
CA TRP A 262 7.75 -6.06 -2.13
C TRP A 262 9.11 -6.76 -2.19
N ARG A 263 9.95 -6.38 -3.15
CA ARG A 263 11.28 -6.97 -3.35
C ARG A 263 12.36 -5.89 -3.37
N PRO A 264 13.43 -6.00 -2.55
CA PRO A 264 14.65 -5.24 -2.77
C PRO A 264 15.33 -5.65 -4.07
N LEU A 265 15.76 -4.66 -4.86
CA LEU A 265 16.56 -4.87 -6.05
C LEU A 265 18.06 -4.80 -5.76
N LYS A 266 18.39 -4.27 -4.58
CA LYS A 266 19.71 -4.28 -3.96
C LYS A 266 19.53 -4.51 -2.46
N LYS A 267 20.60 -4.92 -1.79
CA LYS A 267 20.63 -5.01 -0.33
C LYS A 267 20.21 -3.66 0.28
N VAL A 268 19.26 -3.69 1.21
CA VAL A 268 18.70 -2.50 1.85
C VAL A 268 19.65 -2.03 2.95
N ALA A 269 20.32 -0.91 2.71
CA ALA A 269 21.13 -0.23 3.72
C ALA A 269 20.39 0.97 4.33
N ARG A 270 19.68 1.74 3.48
CA ARG A 270 18.86 2.89 3.86
C ARG A 270 17.41 2.69 3.48
N ASP A 271 16.54 3.46 4.14
CA ASP A 271 15.12 3.53 3.86
C ASP A 271 14.50 2.14 4.00
N PRO A 272 14.57 1.43 5.14
CA PRO A 272 13.89 0.14 5.26
C PRO A 272 12.38 0.31 5.09
N LEU A 273 11.69 -0.73 4.65
CA LEU A 273 10.23 -0.76 4.78
C LEU A 273 9.91 -1.25 6.19
N THR A 274 9.09 -0.48 6.92
CA THR A 274 8.74 -0.77 8.30
C THR A 274 7.24 -0.92 8.48
N PHE A 275 6.83 -1.70 9.48
CA PHE A 275 5.45 -2.07 9.71
C PHE A 275 5.05 -1.90 11.16
N SER A 276 3.89 -1.32 11.42
CA SER A 276 3.23 -1.36 12.72
C SER A 276 1.97 -2.22 12.59
N PRO A 277 1.95 -3.44 13.16
CA PRO A 277 0.78 -4.31 13.20
C PRO A 277 -0.45 -3.61 13.77
N ARG A 278 -1.62 -4.09 13.38
CA ARG A 278 -2.90 -3.55 13.84
C ARG A 278 -4.00 -4.61 13.82
N LYS A 279 -5.11 -4.28 14.47
CA LYS A 279 -6.43 -4.88 14.20
C LYS A 279 -7.29 -3.86 13.45
N GLU A 280 -8.32 -4.32 12.75
CA GLU A 280 -9.22 -3.42 11.99
C GLU A 280 -10.14 -2.60 12.91
N THR A 281 -10.30 -2.99 14.17
CA THR A 281 -11.04 -2.21 15.17
C THR A 281 -10.25 -0.97 15.65
N LEU A 282 -11.01 0.07 16.01
CA LEU A 282 -10.51 1.40 16.35
C LEU A 282 -9.48 1.35 17.50
N ALA A 283 -8.33 1.95 17.24
CA ALA A 283 -7.37 2.29 18.29
C ALA A 283 -8.06 3.16 19.35
N SER A 284 -7.71 2.90 20.61
CA SER A 284 -8.12 3.68 21.77
C SER A 284 -7.76 5.16 21.59
N ALA A 285 -8.63 6.05 22.10
CA ALA A 285 -8.53 7.50 21.99
C ALA A 285 -7.36 8.13 22.80
N GLU A 286 -6.40 7.34 23.26
CA GLU A 286 -5.41 7.76 24.26
C GLU A 286 -4.08 8.26 23.70
N ASP A 287 -3.88 8.22 22.37
CA ASP A 287 -2.64 8.66 21.73
C ASP A 287 -2.77 10.01 20.99
N ASP A 288 -1.64 10.69 20.76
CA ASP A 288 -1.53 11.90 19.92
C ASP A 288 -1.78 11.60 18.42
N THR A 289 -1.88 10.31 18.07
CA THR A 289 -2.06 9.86 16.69
C THR A 289 -3.49 10.07 16.18
N VAL A 290 -3.60 10.36 14.87
CA VAL A 290 -4.87 10.58 14.18
C VAL A 290 -4.97 9.66 12.97
N HIS A 291 -5.99 8.81 12.94
CA HIS A 291 -6.31 8.00 11.76
C HIS A 291 -7.05 8.85 10.72
N TRP A 292 -6.31 9.45 9.79
CA TRP A 292 -6.88 10.35 8.81
C TRP A 292 -7.17 9.64 7.49
N GLN A 293 -8.40 9.14 7.37
CA GLN A 293 -8.92 8.55 6.13
C GLN A 293 -9.22 9.63 5.08
N TYR A 294 -8.94 9.35 3.81
CA TYR A 294 -9.22 10.25 2.70
C TYR A 294 -9.44 9.45 1.40
N GLU A 295 -10.12 10.06 0.43
CA GLU A 295 -10.37 9.45 -0.88
C GLU A 295 -9.49 10.07 -1.96
N ASN A 296 -9.07 9.27 -2.92
CA ASN A 296 -8.43 9.72 -4.15
C ASN A 296 -9.26 9.24 -5.33
N ARG A 297 -9.42 10.12 -6.33
CA ARG A 297 -9.91 9.72 -7.63
C ARG A 297 -8.88 8.81 -8.31
N VAL A 298 -9.35 7.71 -8.86
CA VAL A 298 -8.56 6.75 -9.62
C VAL A 298 -9.30 6.39 -10.92
N PRO A 299 -8.58 6.11 -12.01
CA PRO A 299 -9.20 5.69 -13.25
C PRO A 299 -9.80 4.29 -13.10
N GLY A 300 -10.95 4.08 -13.74
CA GLY A 300 -11.59 2.77 -13.87
C GLY A 300 -12.20 2.59 -15.26
N PRO A 301 -12.53 1.34 -15.67
CA PRO A 301 -13.11 1.06 -16.97
C PRO A 301 -14.47 1.75 -17.13
N SER A 302 -14.74 2.30 -18.31
CA SER A 302 -16.02 2.99 -18.60
C SER A 302 -17.22 2.06 -18.41
N GLU A 303 -17.06 0.77 -18.67
CA GLU A 303 -18.12 -0.24 -18.51
C GLU A 303 -18.47 -0.50 -17.03
N LEU A 304 -17.58 -0.12 -16.11
CA LEU A 304 -17.79 -0.20 -14.66
C LEU A 304 -18.09 1.16 -14.04
N GLY A 305 -18.44 2.16 -14.86
CA GLY A 305 -18.76 3.52 -14.40
C GLY A 305 -17.61 4.52 -14.52
N GLY A 306 -16.46 4.12 -15.04
CA GLY A 306 -15.31 4.99 -15.28
C GLY A 306 -14.50 5.26 -14.02
N ASP A 307 -14.08 6.52 -13.86
CA ASP A 307 -13.36 6.98 -12.66
C ASP A 307 -14.13 6.68 -11.38
N TRP A 308 -13.42 6.34 -10.31
CA TRP A 308 -14.00 6.01 -9.02
C TRP A 308 -13.13 6.52 -7.86
N LEU A 309 -13.67 6.46 -6.64
CA LEU A 309 -12.98 6.90 -5.44
C LEU A 309 -12.41 5.72 -4.65
N LYS A 310 -11.08 5.70 -4.51
CA LYS A 310 -10.38 4.76 -3.64
C LYS A 310 -10.04 5.45 -2.33
N GLU A 311 -10.40 4.83 -1.21
CA GLU A 311 -10.09 5.34 0.11
C GLU A 311 -8.75 4.80 0.65
N PHE A 312 -8.03 5.67 1.33
CA PHE A 312 -6.71 5.48 1.92
C PHE A 312 -6.73 6.03 3.34
N ALA A 313 -5.67 5.80 4.11
CA ALA A 313 -5.46 6.52 5.36
C ALA A 313 -4.00 6.94 5.54
N MET A 314 -3.78 8.02 6.28
CA MET A 314 -2.47 8.40 6.84
C MET A 314 -2.55 8.39 8.37
N LEU A 315 -1.43 8.11 9.02
CA LEU A 315 -1.28 8.29 10.45
C LEU A 315 -0.76 9.71 10.71
N GLY A 316 -1.65 10.61 11.11
CA GLY A 316 -1.31 11.98 11.51
C GLY A 316 -1.06 12.11 13.00
N VAL A 317 -0.82 13.35 13.42
CA VAL A 317 -0.72 13.78 14.84
C VAL A 317 -1.60 14.99 15.08
N LYS A 318 -2.08 15.21 16.32
CA LYS A 318 -2.97 16.34 16.64
C LYS A 318 -2.23 17.67 16.73
N ALA A 319 -0.95 17.65 17.11
CA ALA A 319 -0.14 18.84 17.33
C ALA A 319 1.26 18.75 16.70
N LYS A 320 1.88 19.92 16.46
CA LYS A 320 3.24 20.02 15.92
C LYS A 320 4.29 19.48 16.91
N GLU A 321 4.17 19.91 18.16
CA GLU A 321 5.06 19.50 19.25
C GLU A 321 4.58 18.18 19.85
N PRO A 322 5.49 17.26 20.23
CA PRO A 322 5.11 16.04 20.91
C PRO A 322 4.56 16.35 22.32
N PRO A 323 3.65 15.51 22.87
CA PRO A 323 3.20 15.63 24.24
C PRO A 323 4.39 15.59 25.23
N PRO A 324 4.32 16.27 26.40
CA PRO A 324 5.41 16.30 27.39
C PRO A 324 5.88 14.90 27.82
N GLU A 325 4.98 13.93 27.85
CA GLU A 325 5.23 12.53 28.24
C GLU A 325 6.01 11.73 27.18
N GLN A 326 6.05 12.19 25.92
CA GLN A 326 6.86 11.60 24.84
C GLN A 326 8.27 12.23 24.74
N SER A 327 8.71 12.95 25.78
CA SER A 327 10.10 13.40 25.92
C SER A 327 11.06 12.21 25.80
N PRO A 328 12.27 12.37 25.20
CA PRO A 328 13.17 11.25 24.83
C PRO A 328 13.68 10.37 25.99
N ARG A 329 13.28 10.66 27.24
CA ARG A 329 13.56 9.83 28.43
C ARG A 329 12.47 8.78 28.74
N HIS A 330 11.32 8.82 28.07
CA HIS A 330 10.17 7.92 28.29
C HIS A 330 9.60 7.35 26.99
N ALA A 331 10.47 6.82 26.12
CA ALA A 331 10.13 6.31 24.78
C ALA A 331 9.38 4.96 24.77
N SER A 332 8.27 4.80 25.50
CA SER A 332 7.60 3.48 25.61
C SER A 332 6.07 3.47 25.52
N THR A 333 5.42 4.43 24.85
CA THR A 333 3.96 4.39 24.66
C THR A 333 3.49 4.44 23.20
N GLY A 334 4.41 4.42 22.23
CA GLY A 334 4.08 4.39 20.79
C GLY A 334 3.83 2.97 20.24
N SER A 335 3.14 2.88 19.11
CA SER A 335 2.97 1.62 18.37
C SER A 335 4.32 0.97 18.04
N GLU A 336 4.41 -0.36 18.12
CA GLU A 336 5.64 -1.10 17.80
C GLU A 336 5.91 -1.10 16.30
N TRP A 337 7.13 -0.74 15.90
CA TRP A 337 7.56 -0.69 14.50
C TRP A 337 8.58 -1.78 14.20
N TYR A 338 8.28 -2.63 13.22
CA TYR A 338 9.08 -3.78 12.84
C TYR A 338 9.75 -3.55 11.48
N TYR A 339 10.95 -4.11 11.29
CA TYR A 339 11.67 -4.07 10.02
C TYR A 339 12.62 -5.27 9.86
N VAL A 340 13.19 -5.43 8.66
CA VAL A 340 14.25 -6.40 8.38
C VAL A 340 15.55 -5.66 8.15
N SER A 341 16.52 -5.78 9.07
CA SER A 341 17.82 -5.12 8.91
C SER A 341 18.62 -5.71 7.75
N ALA A 342 19.29 -4.90 6.93
CA ALA A 342 20.18 -5.39 5.87
C ALA A 342 19.50 -6.34 4.86
N GLN A 343 18.23 -6.08 4.52
CA GLN A 343 17.37 -6.98 3.75
C GLN A 343 17.95 -7.31 2.37
N GLU A 344 18.06 -8.59 2.05
CA GLU A 344 18.65 -9.11 0.82
C GLU A 344 17.62 -9.23 -0.31
N THR A 345 18.09 -9.29 -1.57
CA THR A 345 17.21 -9.26 -2.76
C THR A 345 16.31 -10.49 -2.90
N ASP A 346 16.62 -11.57 -2.20
CA ASP A 346 15.80 -12.79 -2.14
C ASP A 346 14.80 -12.80 -0.97
N GLU A 347 14.78 -11.75 -0.13
CA GLU A 347 13.87 -11.60 1.01
C GLU A 347 12.66 -10.79 0.59
N VAL A 348 11.68 -11.46 0.01
CA VAL A 348 10.47 -10.83 -0.51
C VAL A 348 9.48 -10.60 0.61
N LEU A 349 9.09 -9.35 0.84
CA LEU A 349 8.05 -9.00 1.80
C LEU A 349 6.67 -9.17 1.16
N PHE A 350 5.84 -9.97 1.79
CA PHE A 350 4.41 -9.99 1.59
C PHE A 350 3.82 -9.04 2.62
N VAL A 351 3.19 -7.96 2.17
CA VAL A 351 2.57 -6.97 3.05
C VAL A 351 1.08 -6.97 2.79
N GLN A 352 0.27 -7.26 3.80
CA GLN A 352 -1.17 -7.17 3.70
C GLN A 352 -1.59 -5.71 3.57
N LEU A 353 -2.38 -5.42 2.55
CA LEU A 353 -3.03 -4.12 2.36
C LEU A 353 -4.50 -4.20 2.77
N PHE A 354 -5.09 -5.38 2.64
CA PHE A 354 -6.41 -5.74 3.14
C PHE A 354 -6.55 -7.27 3.16
N ASP A 355 -7.30 -7.86 4.08
CA ASP A 355 -7.74 -9.26 4.02
C ASP A 355 -9.15 -9.36 4.59
N SER A 356 -10.11 -9.92 3.85
CA SER A 356 -11.48 -10.02 4.34
C SER A 356 -11.59 -10.93 5.58
N ALA A 357 -10.60 -11.79 5.81
CA ALA A 357 -10.50 -12.56 7.05
C ALA A 357 -10.25 -11.69 8.30
N SER A 358 -9.71 -10.47 8.15
CA SER A 358 -9.49 -9.53 9.28
C SER A 358 -10.73 -8.71 9.64
N LEU A 359 -11.85 -8.86 8.92
CA LEU A 359 -13.11 -8.19 9.24
C LEU A 359 -13.75 -8.80 10.48
N GLY A 360 -14.26 -7.94 11.37
CA GLY A 360 -14.94 -8.30 12.61
C GLY A 360 -14.06 -8.05 13.84
N GLU A 361 -14.69 -7.66 14.95
CA GLU A 361 -13.98 -7.28 16.18
C GLU A 361 -13.22 -8.45 16.80
N ASP A 362 -13.78 -9.66 16.68
CA ASP A 362 -13.20 -10.90 17.21
C ASP A 362 -12.26 -11.60 16.23
N SER A 363 -11.89 -10.94 15.12
CA SER A 363 -11.01 -11.57 14.13
C SER A 363 -9.64 -11.92 14.72
N GLN A 364 -9.19 -13.12 14.39
CA GLN A 364 -7.86 -13.64 14.74
C GLN A 364 -6.81 -13.32 13.66
N HIS A 365 -7.19 -12.55 12.65
CA HIS A 365 -6.30 -12.09 11.58
C HIS A 365 -5.96 -10.63 11.82
N ALA A 366 -4.68 -10.29 11.74
CA ALA A 366 -4.22 -8.92 11.75
C ALA A 366 -4.86 -8.13 10.60
N GLY A 367 -5.13 -6.84 10.86
CA GLY A 367 -5.44 -5.88 9.82
C GLY A 367 -4.19 -5.46 9.05
N ALA A 368 -4.38 -4.65 8.01
CA ALA A 368 -3.28 -4.22 7.15
C ALA A 368 -2.33 -3.23 7.86
N PRO A 369 -1.06 -3.58 8.17
CA PRO A 369 -0.22 -2.77 9.06
C PRO A 369 0.00 -1.37 8.51
N TRP A 370 0.13 -0.40 9.41
CA TRP A 370 0.71 0.89 9.03
C TRP A 370 2.08 0.63 8.46
N HIS A 371 2.37 1.20 7.29
CA HIS A 371 3.67 1.02 6.67
C HIS A 371 4.23 2.34 6.16
N ALA A 372 5.55 2.44 6.26
CA ALA A 372 6.31 3.60 5.83
C ALA A 372 7.76 3.18 5.61
N SER A 373 8.57 4.11 5.12
CA SER A 373 10.02 3.99 5.07
C SER A 373 10.62 5.13 5.86
N PRO A 374 10.93 4.98 7.16
CA PRO A 374 11.50 6.06 7.97
C PRO A 374 12.94 6.37 7.55
N GLU A 375 13.44 7.51 8.00
CA GLU A 375 14.88 7.79 8.04
C GLU A 375 15.50 7.08 9.25
N ILE A 376 16.62 6.39 9.08
CA ILE A 376 17.28 5.61 10.16
C ILE A 376 18.67 6.17 10.52
N GLY A 377 18.96 7.40 10.09
CA GLY A 377 20.18 8.15 10.43
C GLY A 377 21.45 7.64 9.74
N ALA A 378 22.61 8.09 10.21
CA ALA A 378 23.92 7.83 9.60
C ALA A 378 24.36 6.35 9.57
N ALA A 379 23.60 5.43 10.19
CA ALA A 379 23.86 3.98 10.15
C ALA A 379 23.61 3.33 8.77
N ALA A 380 23.09 4.09 7.81
CA ALA A 380 22.37 3.55 6.65
C ALA A 380 23.12 3.58 5.30
N GLY A 381 24.30 4.20 5.25
CA GLY A 381 24.97 4.52 3.98
C GLY A 381 24.26 5.63 3.19
N ASP A 382 24.89 6.10 2.10
CA ASP A 382 24.41 7.21 1.27
C ASP A 382 23.55 6.78 0.07
N GLU A 383 23.55 5.49 -0.26
CA GLU A 383 22.83 4.95 -1.40
C GLU A 383 21.35 4.68 -1.08
N PRO A 384 20.39 5.25 -1.84
CA PRO A 384 18.96 4.99 -1.67
C PRO A 384 18.61 3.54 -1.94
N ARG A 385 17.59 3.06 -1.22
CA ARG A 385 16.93 1.79 -1.56
C ARG A 385 16.43 1.80 -3.01
N GLN A 386 16.61 0.66 -3.67
CA GLN A 386 15.92 0.32 -4.91
C GLN A 386 15.03 -0.89 -4.66
N SER A 387 13.75 -0.77 -4.95
CA SER A 387 12.78 -1.86 -4.76
C SER A 387 11.67 -1.84 -5.81
N ILE A 388 10.94 -2.95 -5.90
CA ILE A 388 9.70 -3.04 -6.67
C ILE A 388 8.58 -3.57 -5.77
N ASP A 389 7.43 -2.90 -5.84
CA ASP A 389 6.22 -3.20 -5.09
C ASP A 389 5.17 -3.69 -6.11
N VAL A 390 4.89 -4.99 -6.21
CA VAL A 390 3.82 -5.51 -7.08
C VAL A 390 2.54 -5.63 -6.27
N ARG A 391 1.54 -4.82 -6.59
CA ARG A 391 0.26 -4.77 -5.86
C ARG A 391 -0.72 -5.76 -6.46
N VAL A 392 -1.13 -6.73 -5.66
CA VAL A 392 -2.00 -7.83 -6.10
C VAL A 392 -3.31 -7.85 -5.34
N LEU A 393 -4.37 -8.27 -6.01
CA LEU A 393 -5.63 -8.70 -5.42
C LEU A 393 -5.74 -10.22 -5.56
N VAL A 394 -6.12 -10.89 -4.48
CA VAL A 394 -6.05 -12.33 -4.31
C VAL A 394 -7.42 -12.85 -3.89
N LEU A 395 -7.92 -13.89 -4.58
CA LEU A 395 -9.22 -14.51 -4.32
C LEU A 395 -9.05 -16.05 -4.23
N TRP A 396 -9.85 -16.70 -3.38
CA TRP A 396 -9.77 -18.14 -3.07
C TRP A 396 -10.96 -18.99 -3.56
#